data_AF-A0A3L7STN6-F1
#
_entry.id   AF-A0A3L7STN6-F1
#
_cell.length_a   1.000
_cell.length_b   1.000
_cell.length_c   1.000
_cell.angle_alpha   90.00
_cell.angle_beta   90.00
_cell.angle_gamma   90.00
#
_symmetry.space_group_name_H-M   'P 1'
#
loop_
_entity.id
_entity.type
_entity.pdbx_description
1 polymer ?
#
loop_
_entity_poly.entity_id
_entity_poly.type
_entity_poly.pdbx_seq_one_letter_code
_entity_poly.pdbx_strand_id
1 'polypeptide(L)'
;MAIERTTVFLPCHTLDDFPTWLEEAEADDLLAAWTAAWHPALVAAVGAAPQWASIDLPVPQGPLLGIVPTTWDDRFAAQFDSACTVGSAFVRRAVGVEQIERAAADRLGLPVGPLAGARWADDFRAVGVAALLAGLLARRMRTHADLESTSFFTAVVAAARAVVAGRDDDGEAALREAFDAVSATRARYYPVDSYVIDLVLVAAATRGTALVAAIDSPVPVAVAASGESITEVASAHPDAVVAIRAAVDAGRVELC
;
A
#
# COMPACT_ATOMS: atom_id res chain seq x y z
N MET A 1 0.43 -29.25 3.54
CA MET A 1 -0.47 -28.34 4.30
C MET A 1 -0.55 -27.04 3.54
N ALA A 2 -1.72 -26.40 3.48
CA ALA A 2 -1.87 -25.10 2.83
C ALA A 2 -1.38 -24.01 3.78
N ILE A 3 -0.81 -22.93 3.24
CA ILE A 3 -0.48 -21.72 3.99
C ILE A 3 -1.79 -21.08 4.46
N GLU A 4 -1.86 -20.68 5.73
CA GLU A 4 -3.09 -20.19 6.36
C GLU A 4 -3.10 -18.67 6.58
N ARG A 5 -1.93 -18.04 6.57
CA ARG A 5 -1.78 -16.59 6.78
C ARG A 5 -0.56 -16.03 6.06
N THR A 6 -0.59 -14.72 5.79
CA THR A 6 0.56 -13.94 5.35
C THR A 6 1.04 -13.06 6.49
N THR A 7 2.34 -13.06 6.77
CA THR A 7 2.95 -12.27 7.84
C THR A 7 4.16 -11.50 7.32
N VAL A 8 4.11 -10.18 7.45
CA VAL A 8 5.24 -9.29 7.15
C VAL A 8 6.02 -9.05 8.43
N PHE A 9 7.33 -9.30 8.42
CA PHE A 9 8.15 -9.12 9.61
C PHE A 9 8.69 -7.69 9.68
N LEU A 10 8.19 -6.92 10.64
CA LEU A 10 8.53 -5.51 10.83
C LEU A 10 9.64 -5.34 11.89
N PRO A 11 10.53 -4.33 11.72
CA PRO A 11 11.60 -3.99 12.65
C PRO A 11 11.12 -3.22 13.90
N CYS A 12 10.09 -3.72 14.57
CA CYS A 12 9.52 -3.13 15.78
C CYS A 12 8.93 -4.22 16.69
N HIS A 13 8.86 -4.00 18.00
CA HIS A 13 8.24 -4.95 18.94
C HIS A 13 6.73 -4.78 18.97
N THR A 14 6.27 -3.53 18.94
CA THR A 14 4.89 -3.12 18.81
C THR A 14 4.79 -2.07 17.69
N LEU A 15 3.59 -1.57 17.40
CA LEU A 15 3.48 -0.40 16.52
C LEU A 15 3.87 0.92 17.22
N ASP A 16 4.19 0.90 18.52
CA ASP A 16 4.63 2.09 19.26
C ASP A 16 6.08 2.47 18.91
N ASP A 17 6.91 1.47 18.62
CA ASP A 17 8.31 1.61 18.21
C ASP A 17 8.52 1.38 16.70
N PHE A 18 7.46 1.50 15.90
CA PHE A 18 7.56 1.45 14.43
C PHE A 18 8.57 2.51 13.93
N PRO A 19 9.52 2.15 13.05
CA PRO A 19 10.64 3.02 12.75
C PRO A 19 10.25 4.16 11.80
N THR A 20 10.11 5.36 12.33
CA THR A 20 9.80 6.57 11.55
C THR A 20 11.05 7.38 11.16
N TRP A 21 12.24 6.86 11.47
CA TRP A 21 13.54 7.51 11.26
C TRP A 21 14.38 6.83 10.16
N LEU A 22 13.77 5.92 9.40
CA LEU A 22 14.43 5.17 8.33
C LEU A 22 14.90 6.11 7.22
N GLU A 23 16.03 5.77 6.62
CA GLU A 23 16.46 6.40 5.36
C GLU A 23 15.57 5.93 4.20
N GLU A 24 15.61 6.65 3.08
CA GLU A 24 14.75 6.43 1.92
C GLU A 24 14.75 4.97 1.44
N ALA A 25 15.93 4.36 1.29
CA ALA A 25 16.06 2.99 0.82
C ALA A 25 15.50 1.94 1.82
N GLU A 26 15.67 2.18 3.12
CA GLU A 26 15.16 1.30 4.17
C GLU A 26 13.63 1.42 4.29
N ALA A 27 13.12 2.65 4.18
CA ALA A 27 11.69 2.93 4.16
C ALA A 27 11.01 2.31 2.94
N ASP A 28 11.62 2.43 1.76
CA ASP A 28 11.15 1.81 0.52
C ASP A 28 11.09 0.29 0.63
N ASP A 29 12.15 -0.36 1.14
CA ASP A 29 12.18 -1.81 1.33
C ASP A 29 11.11 -2.29 2.34
N LEU A 30 10.94 -1.58 3.47
CA LEU A 30 9.89 -1.89 4.45
C LEU A 30 8.50 -1.78 3.83
N LEU A 31 8.21 -0.66 3.16
CA LEU A 31 6.91 -0.42 2.56
C LEU A 31 6.64 -1.35 1.38
N ALA A 32 7.67 -1.70 0.60
CA ALA A 32 7.57 -2.70 -0.46
C ALA A 32 7.18 -4.07 0.09
N ALA A 33 7.83 -4.51 1.17
CA ALA A 33 7.49 -5.77 1.85
C ALA A 33 6.06 -5.76 2.42
N TRP A 34 5.65 -4.66 3.04
CA TRP A 34 4.29 -4.50 3.54
C TRP A 34 3.27 -4.56 2.41
N THR A 35 3.40 -3.67 1.42
CA THR A 35 2.40 -3.48 0.36
C THR A 35 2.31 -4.65 -0.62
N ALA A 36 3.43 -5.32 -0.94
CA ALA A 36 3.43 -6.52 -1.77
C ALA A 36 2.54 -7.63 -1.20
N ALA A 37 2.49 -7.77 0.13
CA ALA A 37 1.66 -8.76 0.80
C ALA A 37 0.16 -8.58 0.51
N TRP A 38 -0.27 -7.36 0.19
CA TRP A 38 -1.67 -7.01 -0.05
C TRP A 38 -2.14 -7.29 -1.46
N HIS A 39 -1.28 -7.70 -2.40
CA HIS A 39 -1.70 -8.00 -3.76
C HIS A 39 -2.92 -8.96 -3.78
N PRO A 40 -4.00 -8.66 -4.52
CA PRO A 40 -5.27 -9.38 -4.42
C PRO A 40 -5.14 -10.89 -4.68
N ALA A 41 -4.29 -11.30 -5.63
CA ALA A 41 -4.00 -12.70 -5.86
C ALA A 41 -3.43 -13.43 -4.62
N LEU A 42 -2.55 -12.78 -3.85
CA LEU A 42 -1.96 -13.38 -2.64
C LEU A 42 -3.00 -13.46 -1.52
N VAL A 43 -3.77 -12.39 -1.32
CA VAL A 43 -4.86 -12.34 -0.33
C VAL A 43 -5.92 -13.40 -0.63
N ALA A 44 -6.33 -13.54 -1.90
CA ALA A 44 -7.32 -14.53 -2.31
C ALA A 44 -6.81 -15.97 -2.14
N ALA A 45 -5.52 -16.21 -2.45
CA ALA A 45 -4.89 -17.52 -2.36
C ALA A 45 -4.74 -18.01 -0.92
N VAL A 46 -4.33 -17.12 -0.01
CA VAL A 46 -4.20 -17.42 1.43
C VAL A 46 -5.56 -17.40 2.11
N GLY A 47 -6.49 -16.55 1.66
CA GLY A 47 -7.83 -16.42 2.23
C GLY A 47 -7.89 -15.60 3.52
N ALA A 48 -6.84 -14.83 3.82
CA ALA A 48 -6.73 -13.94 4.97
C ALA A 48 -6.00 -12.64 4.56
N ALA A 49 -6.34 -11.52 5.20
CA ALA A 49 -5.57 -10.30 4.99
C ALA A 49 -4.16 -10.41 5.63
N PRO A 50 -3.15 -9.72 5.08
CA PRO A 50 -1.82 -9.72 5.65
C PRO A 50 -1.79 -9.18 7.07
N GLN A 51 -0.97 -9.81 7.91
CA GLN A 51 -0.67 -9.36 9.26
C GLN A 51 0.82 -9.02 9.36
N TRP A 52 1.22 -8.45 10.49
CA TRP A 52 2.64 -8.24 10.79
C TRP A 52 3.06 -8.99 12.05
N ALA A 53 4.36 -9.28 12.15
CA ALA A 53 5.01 -9.76 13.36
C ALA A 53 6.34 -9.03 13.54
N SER A 54 6.86 -9.00 14.76
CA SER A 54 8.19 -8.44 15.02
C SER A 54 9.28 -9.36 14.47
N ILE A 55 10.34 -8.79 13.87
CA ILE A 55 11.58 -9.53 13.58
C ILE A 55 12.34 -9.96 14.84
N ASP A 56 12.05 -9.34 15.99
CA ASP A 56 12.76 -9.56 17.26
C ASP A 56 12.06 -10.54 18.20
N LEU A 57 10.88 -11.02 17.80
CA LEU A 57 10.09 -11.98 18.56
C LEU A 57 10.09 -13.33 17.85
N PRO A 58 9.86 -14.44 18.59
CA PRO A 58 9.74 -15.75 17.99
C PRO A 58 8.69 -15.78 16.86
N VAL A 59 9.04 -16.46 15.77
CA VAL A 59 8.15 -16.63 14.62
C VAL A 59 6.83 -17.29 15.07
N PRO A 60 5.66 -16.76 14.65
CA PRO A 60 4.38 -17.37 14.95
C PRO A 60 4.32 -18.83 14.50
N GLN A 61 3.73 -19.69 15.34
CA GLN A 61 3.56 -21.11 15.02
C GLN A 61 2.47 -21.32 13.96
N GLY A 62 2.65 -22.33 13.11
CA GLY A 62 1.69 -22.75 12.07
C GLY A 62 2.07 -22.32 10.65
N PRO A 63 1.36 -22.84 9.62
CA PRO A 63 1.67 -22.58 8.22
C PRO A 63 1.46 -21.12 7.83
N LEU A 64 2.53 -20.44 7.45
CA LEU A 64 2.48 -19.03 7.05
C LEU A 64 3.34 -18.75 5.82
N LEU A 65 2.97 -17.70 5.07
CA LEU A 65 3.84 -17.03 4.12
C LEU A 65 4.49 -15.86 4.84
N GLY A 66 5.78 -15.97 5.12
CA GLY A 66 6.57 -14.94 5.77
C GLY A 66 7.24 -14.03 4.75
N ILE A 67 7.08 -12.72 4.86
CA ILE A 67 7.77 -11.74 4.02
C ILE A 67 8.69 -10.92 4.92
N VAL A 68 9.98 -10.96 4.62
CA VAL A 68 11.02 -10.26 5.40
C VAL A 68 11.62 -9.19 4.51
N PRO A 69 11.58 -7.90 4.90
CA PRO A 69 12.25 -6.86 4.12
C PRO A 69 13.75 -7.10 4.10
N THR A 70 14.38 -6.85 2.96
CA THR A 70 15.76 -7.25 2.69
C THR A 70 16.75 -6.59 3.65
N THR A 71 16.48 -5.35 4.07
CA THR A 71 17.27 -4.56 5.03
C THR A 71 17.45 -5.27 6.36
N TRP A 72 16.47 -6.07 6.80
CA TRP A 72 16.50 -6.78 8.08
C TRP A 72 16.65 -8.31 7.93
N ASP A 73 17.00 -8.80 6.74
CA ASP A 73 17.13 -10.23 6.47
C ASP A 73 18.14 -10.91 7.40
N ASP A 74 19.32 -10.31 7.60
CA ASP A 74 20.38 -10.87 8.44
C ASP A 74 19.96 -10.93 9.91
N ARG A 75 19.25 -9.89 10.39
CA ARG A 75 18.72 -9.84 11.76
C ARG A 75 17.67 -10.91 11.98
N PHE A 76 16.75 -11.08 11.04
CA PHE A 76 15.75 -12.15 11.06
C PHE A 76 16.42 -13.54 11.01
N ALA A 77 17.39 -13.72 10.11
CA ALA A 77 18.09 -14.99 9.90
C ALA A 77 18.82 -15.48 11.17
N ALA A 78 19.37 -14.56 11.95
CA ALA A 78 20.07 -14.89 13.19
C ALA A 78 19.16 -15.52 14.26
N GLN A 79 17.86 -15.23 14.22
CA GLN A 79 16.87 -15.74 15.18
C GLN A 79 15.99 -16.86 14.60
N PHE A 80 16.06 -17.05 13.28
CA PHE A 80 15.20 -17.97 12.54
C PHE A 80 15.69 -19.42 12.61
N ASP A 81 14.93 -20.28 13.30
CA ASP A 81 15.07 -21.73 13.19
C ASP A 81 14.02 -22.31 12.24
N SER A 82 14.50 -22.84 11.10
CA SER A 82 13.66 -23.49 10.09
C SER A 82 12.83 -24.66 10.63
N ALA A 83 13.25 -25.31 11.72
CA ALA A 83 12.54 -26.44 12.33
C ALA A 83 11.16 -26.06 12.93
N CYS A 84 10.95 -24.77 13.25
CA CYS A 84 9.72 -24.26 13.88
C CYS A 84 8.59 -23.93 12.89
N THR A 85 8.75 -24.23 11.59
CA THR A 85 7.92 -23.64 10.53
C THR A 85 7.42 -24.66 9.49
N VAL A 86 7.09 -25.88 9.94
CA VAL A 86 6.57 -26.94 9.06
C VAL A 86 5.33 -26.44 8.31
N GLY A 87 5.40 -26.45 6.97
CA GLY A 87 4.33 -25.97 6.09
C GLY A 87 4.34 -24.47 5.79
N SER A 88 5.31 -23.72 6.31
CA SER A 88 5.50 -22.30 6.02
C SER A 88 6.48 -22.08 4.87
N ALA A 89 6.35 -20.95 4.20
CA ALA A 89 7.27 -20.49 3.18
C ALA A 89 7.71 -19.05 3.48
N PHE A 90 8.93 -18.69 3.08
CA PHE A 90 9.50 -17.38 3.35
C PHE A 90 10.00 -16.73 2.06
N VAL A 91 9.62 -15.46 1.86
CA VAL A 91 10.17 -14.55 0.87
C VAL A 91 11.18 -13.67 1.59
N ARG A 92 12.44 -13.81 1.18
CA ARG A 92 13.62 -13.18 1.78
C ARG A 92 14.52 -12.70 0.66
N ARG A 93 15.22 -11.58 0.87
CA ARG A 93 16.19 -11.00 -0.09
C ARG A 93 15.57 -10.66 -1.46
N ALA A 94 14.28 -10.37 -1.49
CA ALA A 94 13.59 -9.86 -2.68
C ALA A 94 13.42 -8.35 -2.53
N VAL A 95 13.76 -7.60 -3.57
CA VAL A 95 13.79 -6.12 -3.52
C VAL A 95 12.70 -5.56 -4.43
N GLY A 96 11.91 -4.63 -3.87
CA GLY A 96 10.80 -4.00 -4.57
C GLY A 96 9.56 -4.89 -4.66
N VAL A 97 8.41 -4.23 -4.82
CA VAL A 97 7.09 -4.85 -4.75
C VAL A 97 6.93 -6.02 -5.73
N GLU A 98 7.34 -5.83 -6.99
CA GLU A 98 7.18 -6.85 -8.04
C GLU A 98 7.96 -8.14 -7.78
N GLN A 99 9.19 -8.05 -7.25
CA GLN A 99 9.99 -9.24 -6.96
C GLN A 99 9.42 -9.99 -5.75
N ILE A 100 8.95 -9.25 -4.75
CA ILE A 100 8.33 -9.83 -3.55
C ILE A 100 7.02 -10.53 -3.93
N GLU A 101 6.16 -9.89 -4.73
CA GLU A 101 4.91 -10.48 -5.23
C GLU A 101 5.15 -11.75 -6.04
N ARG A 102 6.14 -11.73 -6.95
CA ARG A 102 6.50 -12.90 -7.75
C ARG A 102 7.01 -14.05 -6.89
N ALA A 103 7.93 -13.77 -5.97
CA ALA A 103 8.44 -14.78 -5.05
C ALA A 103 7.34 -15.35 -4.15
N ALA A 104 6.44 -14.51 -3.65
CA ALA A 104 5.28 -14.92 -2.85
C ALA A 104 4.33 -15.81 -3.64
N ALA A 105 4.00 -15.42 -4.88
CA ALA A 105 3.15 -16.19 -5.77
C ALA A 105 3.74 -17.57 -6.07
N ASP A 106 5.05 -17.65 -6.33
CA ASP A 106 5.76 -18.91 -6.54
C ASP A 106 5.66 -19.82 -5.31
N ARG A 107 5.80 -19.27 -4.10
CA ARG A 107 5.66 -20.05 -2.84
C ARG A 107 4.24 -20.55 -2.59
N LEU A 108 3.23 -19.83 -3.07
CA LEU A 108 1.82 -20.22 -2.99
C LEU A 108 1.40 -21.17 -4.13
N GLY A 109 2.29 -21.44 -5.09
CA GLY A 109 1.98 -22.27 -6.25
C GLY A 109 0.99 -21.61 -7.23
N LEU A 110 0.98 -20.28 -7.28
CA LEU A 110 0.17 -19.55 -8.24
C LEU A 110 0.74 -19.68 -9.67
N PRO A 111 -0.09 -19.56 -10.71
CA PRO A 111 0.37 -19.68 -12.10
C PRO A 111 1.46 -18.65 -12.45
N VAL A 112 2.46 -19.11 -13.21
CA VAL A 112 3.50 -18.23 -13.76
C VAL A 112 2.88 -17.29 -14.81
N GLY A 113 2.96 -15.99 -14.58
CA GLY A 113 2.41 -14.95 -15.46
C GLY A 113 1.98 -13.71 -14.67
N PRO A 114 1.27 -12.77 -15.31
CA PRO A 114 0.64 -11.65 -14.61
C PRO A 114 -0.34 -12.19 -13.57
N LEU A 115 -0.23 -11.69 -12.34
CA LEU A 115 -1.13 -12.11 -11.26
C LEU A 115 -2.56 -11.65 -11.54
N ALA A 116 -3.53 -12.52 -11.24
CA ALA A 116 -4.94 -12.20 -11.38
C ALA A 116 -5.31 -10.98 -10.50
N GLY A 117 -6.17 -10.12 -11.01
CA GLY A 117 -6.57 -8.89 -10.31
C GLY A 117 -5.50 -7.80 -10.26
N ALA A 118 -4.41 -7.89 -11.03
CA ALA A 118 -3.32 -6.90 -11.02
C ALA A 118 -3.78 -5.44 -11.23
N ARG A 119 -4.86 -5.19 -11.98
CA ARG A 119 -5.44 -3.83 -12.13
C ARG A 119 -5.88 -3.20 -10.80
N TRP A 120 -6.22 -4.03 -9.80
CA TRP A 120 -6.66 -3.63 -8.47
C TRP A 120 -5.50 -3.61 -7.47
N ALA A 121 -4.28 -3.96 -7.88
CA ALA A 121 -3.16 -4.09 -6.96
C ALA A 121 -2.91 -2.79 -6.18
N ASP A 122 -3.02 -1.64 -6.83
CA ASP A 122 -2.80 -0.35 -6.19
C ASP A 122 -3.87 -0.02 -5.14
N ASP A 123 -5.15 -0.32 -5.38
CA ASP A 123 -6.20 -0.12 -4.39
C ASP A 123 -6.02 -1.04 -3.17
N PHE A 124 -5.56 -2.28 -3.40
CA PHE A 124 -5.22 -3.21 -2.33
C PHE A 124 -3.99 -2.77 -1.52
N ARG A 125 -2.96 -2.24 -2.19
CA ARG A 125 -1.80 -1.65 -1.52
C ARG A 125 -2.24 -0.44 -0.69
N ALA A 126 -3.12 0.41 -1.23
CA ALA A 126 -3.66 1.56 -0.54
C ALA A 126 -4.46 1.16 0.72
N VAL A 127 -5.33 0.15 0.66
CA VAL A 127 -6.05 -0.33 1.86
C VAL A 127 -5.09 -0.92 2.89
N GLY A 128 -4.03 -1.60 2.44
CA GLY A 128 -2.98 -2.11 3.32
C GLY A 128 -2.21 -1.01 4.04
N VAL A 129 -1.84 0.06 3.33
CA VAL A 129 -1.22 1.25 3.93
C VAL A 129 -2.19 1.93 4.90
N ALA A 130 -3.46 2.08 4.53
CA ALA A 130 -4.47 2.68 5.40
C ALA A 130 -4.64 1.90 6.71
N ALA A 131 -4.63 0.57 6.66
CA ALA A 131 -4.69 -0.28 7.85
C ALA A 131 -3.46 -0.11 8.76
N LEU A 132 -2.26 -0.04 8.18
CA LEU A 132 -1.02 0.22 8.93
C LEU A 132 -1.06 1.61 9.60
N LEU A 133 -1.42 2.65 8.85
CA LEU A 133 -1.53 4.01 9.36
C LEU A 133 -2.61 4.13 10.44
N ALA A 134 -3.74 3.44 10.30
CA ALA A 134 -4.77 3.39 11.34
C ALA A 134 -4.23 2.77 12.63
N GLY A 135 -3.45 1.68 12.53
CA GLY A 135 -2.77 1.05 13.66
C GLY A 135 -1.77 2.00 14.33
N LEU A 136 -0.91 2.67 13.56
CA LEU A 136 0.06 3.64 14.05
C LEU A 136 -0.62 4.83 14.74
N LEU A 137 -1.67 5.39 14.13
CA LEU A 137 -2.43 6.50 14.69
C LEU A 137 -3.11 6.10 16.01
N ALA A 138 -3.74 4.92 16.06
CA ALA A 138 -4.37 4.42 17.28
C ALA A 138 -3.36 4.35 18.44
N ARG A 139 -2.14 3.85 18.18
CA ARG A 139 -1.05 3.83 19.15
C ARG A 139 -0.64 5.22 19.62
N ARG A 140 -0.49 6.18 18.69
CA ARG A 140 -0.22 7.59 19.04
C ARG A 140 -1.32 8.22 19.89
N MET A 141 -2.56 7.78 19.71
CA MET A 141 -3.72 8.14 20.53
C MET A 141 -3.85 7.31 21.83
N ARG A 142 -2.85 6.47 22.16
CA ARG A 142 -2.82 5.56 23.32
C ARG A 142 -4.01 4.59 23.37
N THR A 143 -4.45 4.14 22.20
CA THR A 143 -5.53 3.16 22.02
C THR A 143 -5.12 2.08 21.01
N HIS A 144 -6.07 1.22 20.64
CA HIS A 144 -5.94 0.20 19.61
C HIS A 144 -6.97 0.45 18.50
N ALA A 145 -6.58 0.25 17.25
CA ALA A 145 -7.51 0.42 16.13
C ALA A 145 -8.67 -0.58 16.21
N ASP A 146 -8.41 -1.82 16.67
CA ASP A 146 -9.40 -2.89 16.78
C ASP A 146 -10.18 -3.10 15.47
N LEU A 147 -9.44 -3.30 14.36
CA LEU A 147 -10.03 -3.65 13.06
C LEU A 147 -10.63 -5.06 13.08
N GLU A 148 -10.19 -5.93 14.00
CA GLU A 148 -10.65 -7.32 14.13
C GLU A 148 -12.12 -7.42 14.53
N SER A 149 -12.64 -6.43 15.27
CA SER A 149 -14.06 -6.36 15.63
C SER A 149 -14.96 -5.80 14.52
N THR A 150 -14.39 -5.45 13.36
CA THR A 150 -15.10 -4.88 12.21
C THR A 150 -15.18 -5.87 11.04
N SER A 151 -15.89 -5.50 9.97
CA SER A 151 -15.92 -6.29 8.74
C SER A 151 -14.64 -6.17 7.88
N PHE A 152 -13.64 -5.39 8.30
CA PHE A 152 -12.43 -5.09 7.53
C PHE A 152 -11.78 -6.33 6.91
N PHE A 153 -11.43 -7.33 7.72
CA PHE A 153 -10.74 -8.54 7.25
C PHE A 153 -11.60 -9.36 6.30
N THR A 154 -12.89 -9.50 6.59
CA THR A 154 -13.83 -10.22 5.72
C THR A 154 -14.04 -9.52 4.39
N ALA A 155 -14.11 -8.18 4.40
CA ALA A 155 -14.30 -7.34 3.23
C ALA A 155 -13.07 -7.39 2.30
N VAL A 156 -11.85 -7.30 2.85
CA VAL A 156 -10.60 -7.44 2.10
C VAL A 156 -10.52 -8.80 1.38
N VAL A 157 -10.84 -9.90 2.06
CA VAL A 157 -10.82 -11.23 1.46
C VAL A 157 -11.93 -11.40 0.42
N ALA A 158 -13.13 -10.86 0.68
CA ALA A 158 -14.24 -10.88 -0.26
C ALA A 158 -13.88 -10.12 -1.55
N ALA A 159 -13.31 -8.91 -1.42
CA ALA A 159 -12.82 -8.10 -2.53
C ALA A 159 -11.77 -8.88 -3.35
N ALA A 160 -10.77 -9.45 -2.68
CA ALA A 160 -9.68 -10.17 -3.34
C ALA A 160 -10.20 -11.35 -4.18
N ARG A 161 -11.11 -12.14 -3.61
CA ARG A 161 -11.75 -13.27 -4.30
C ARG A 161 -12.63 -12.80 -5.47
N ALA A 162 -13.32 -11.68 -5.33
CA ALA A 162 -14.16 -11.14 -6.39
C ALA A 162 -13.32 -10.66 -7.58
N VAL A 163 -12.29 -9.84 -7.36
CA VAL A 163 -11.45 -9.30 -8.44
C VAL A 163 -10.61 -10.38 -9.12
N VAL A 164 -10.12 -11.38 -8.37
CA VAL A 164 -9.42 -12.54 -8.94
C VAL A 164 -10.34 -13.39 -9.80
N ALA A 165 -11.63 -13.47 -9.45
CA ALA A 165 -12.66 -14.13 -10.26
C ALA A 165 -13.21 -13.27 -11.41
N GLY A 166 -12.70 -12.05 -11.62
CA GLY A 166 -13.16 -11.13 -12.65
C GLY A 166 -14.50 -10.44 -12.36
N ARG A 167 -14.98 -10.49 -11.12
CA ARG A 167 -16.21 -9.83 -10.66
C ARG A 167 -15.87 -8.45 -10.09
N ASP A 168 -15.65 -7.48 -10.98
CA ASP A 168 -15.16 -6.15 -10.63
C ASP A 168 -16.12 -5.37 -9.73
N ASP A 169 -17.40 -5.32 -10.06
CA ASP A 169 -18.39 -4.58 -9.27
C ASP A 169 -18.47 -5.09 -7.83
N ASP A 170 -18.45 -6.42 -7.65
CA ASP A 170 -18.43 -7.07 -6.33
C ASP A 170 -17.11 -6.77 -5.59
N GLY A 171 -16.00 -6.73 -6.33
CA GLY A 171 -14.68 -6.40 -5.81
C GLY A 171 -14.60 -4.97 -5.31
N GLU A 172 -15.09 -4.02 -6.10
CA GLU A 172 -15.16 -2.61 -5.76
C GLU A 172 -16.03 -2.37 -4.53
N ALA A 173 -17.22 -2.99 -4.49
CA ALA A 173 -18.14 -2.85 -3.36
C ALA A 173 -17.52 -3.36 -2.05
N ALA A 174 -16.89 -4.53 -2.08
CA ALA A 174 -16.22 -5.10 -0.90
C ALA A 174 -14.97 -4.29 -0.50
N LEU A 175 -14.23 -3.74 -1.46
CA LEU A 175 -13.06 -2.92 -1.14
C LEU A 175 -13.47 -1.57 -0.53
N ARG A 176 -14.56 -0.97 -1.02
CA ARG A 176 -15.19 0.20 -0.40
C ARG A 176 -15.59 -0.07 1.05
N GLU A 177 -16.21 -1.23 1.31
CA GLU A 177 -16.54 -1.64 2.69
C GLU A 177 -15.29 -1.74 3.59
N ALA A 178 -14.16 -2.24 3.06
CA ALA A 178 -12.91 -2.28 3.81
C ALA A 178 -12.41 -0.87 4.16
N PHE A 179 -12.44 0.09 3.23
CA PHE A 179 -12.09 1.49 3.50
C PHE A 179 -13.05 2.17 4.48
N ASP A 180 -14.35 1.87 4.39
CA ASP A 180 -15.36 2.36 5.34
C ASP A 180 -15.08 1.82 6.75
N ALA A 181 -14.70 0.55 6.88
CA ALA A 181 -14.33 -0.04 8.17
C ALA A 181 -13.10 0.65 8.79
N VAL A 182 -12.07 0.98 7.98
CA VAL A 182 -10.90 1.76 8.44
C VAL A 182 -11.30 3.17 8.86
N SER A 183 -12.14 3.84 8.06
CA SER A 183 -12.60 5.20 8.33
C SER A 183 -13.46 5.29 9.59
N ALA A 184 -14.43 4.39 9.75
CA ALA A 184 -15.25 4.26 10.95
C ALA A 184 -14.41 3.93 12.18
N THR A 185 -13.38 3.10 12.01
CA THR A 185 -12.43 2.78 13.07
C THR A 185 -11.65 4.01 13.52
N ARG A 186 -11.06 4.76 12.59
CA ARG A 186 -10.36 6.01 12.88
C ARG A 186 -11.26 6.98 13.65
N ALA A 187 -12.51 7.15 13.21
CA ALA A 187 -13.45 8.09 13.82
C ALA A 187 -13.73 7.82 15.31
N ARG A 188 -13.54 6.58 15.80
CA ARG A 188 -13.72 6.25 17.23
C ARG A 188 -12.70 6.91 18.15
N TYR A 189 -11.48 7.17 17.66
CA TYR A 189 -10.38 7.71 18.48
C TYR A 189 -9.75 8.98 17.91
N TYR A 190 -10.04 9.33 16.67
CA TYR A 190 -9.58 10.55 16.02
C TYR A 190 -10.61 11.04 14.99
N PRO A 191 -11.71 11.68 15.43
CA PRO A 191 -12.83 12.11 14.57
C PRO A 191 -12.55 13.44 13.85
N VAL A 192 -11.29 13.79 13.62
CA VAL A 192 -10.92 15.01 12.90
C VAL A 192 -11.06 14.74 11.40
N ASP A 193 -11.64 15.72 10.70
CA ASP A 193 -11.69 15.73 9.24
C ASP A 193 -10.28 15.87 8.67
N SER A 194 -9.97 14.99 7.73
CA SER A 194 -8.70 14.97 7.01
C SER A 194 -8.95 15.23 5.55
N TYR A 195 -8.28 16.23 5.00
CA TYR A 195 -8.33 16.56 3.58
C TYR A 195 -7.00 16.17 2.95
N VAL A 196 -7.06 15.42 1.85
CA VAL A 196 -5.89 15.12 1.02
C VAL A 196 -5.99 16.02 -0.21
N ILE A 197 -4.91 16.71 -0.51
CA ILE A 197 -4.80 17.56 -1.69
C ILE A 197 -3.61 17.04 -2.48
N ASP A 198 -3.83 16.69 -3.74
CA ASP A 198 -2.74 16.41 -4.67
C ASP A 198 -2.25 17.74 -5.25
N LEU A 199 -1.00 18.11 -4.97
CA LEU A 199 -0.47 19.44 -5.22
C LEU A 199 0.75 19.38 -6.14
N VAL A 200 0.63 20.01 -7.30
CA VAL A 200 1.71 20.21 -8.27
C VAL A 200 2.27 21.61 -8.11
N LEU A 201 3.51 21.69 -7.61
CA LEU A 201 4.25 22.94 -7.53
C LEU A 201 4.97 23.20 -8.84
N VAL A 202 4.64 24.32 -9.52
CA VAL A 202 5.31 24.69 -10.78
C VAL A 202 6.65 25.38 -10.49
N ALA A 203 7.70 24.60 -10.62
CA ALA A 203 9.10 25.00 -10.50
C ALA A 203 9.88 24.61 -11.76
N ALA A 204 11.11 25.08 -11.93
CA ALA A 204 11.90 24.82 -13.14
C ALA A 204 11.95 23.33 -13.54
N ALA A 205 12.06 22.42 -12.56
CA ALA A 205 12.13 20.97 -12.79
C ALA A 205 10.80 20.31 -13.14
N THR A 206 9.66 20.95 -12.83
CA THR A 206 8.32 20.42 -13.08
C THR A 206 7.64 21.06 -14.29
N ARG A 207 8.32 21.93 -15.04
CA ARG A 207 7.76 22.55 -16.26
C ARG A 207 7.77 21.58 -17.44
N GLY A 208 6.80 21.73 -18.35
CA GLY A 208 6.74 20.95 -19.59
C GLY A 208 6.10 19.57 -19.40
N THR A 209 6.80 18.51 -19.81
CA THR A 209 6.24 17.14 -19.84
C THR A 209 5.86 16.62 -18.45
N ALA A 210 6.63 16.97 -17.41
CA ALA A 210 6.31 16.62 -16.04
C ALA A 210 5.00 17.26 -15.57
N LEU A 211 4.76 18.52 -15.91
CA LEU A 211 3.49 19.21 -15.64
C LEU A 211 2.33 18.57 -16.39
N VAL A 212 2.52 18.28 -17.68
CA VAL A 212 1.48 17.63 -18.50
C VAL A 212 1.12 16.26 -17.96
N ALA A 213 2.12 15.45 -17.57
CA ALA A 213 1.90 14.15 -16.96
C ALA A 213 1.12 14.26 -15.63
N ALA A 214 1.44 15.26 -14.80
CA ALA A 214 0.74 15.48 -13.54
C ALA A 214 -0.74 15.91 -13.77
N ILE A 215 -1.00 16.69 -14.82
CA ILE A 215 -2.35 17.14 -15.19
C ILE A 215 -3.20 16.00 -15.79
N ASP A 216 -2.56 15.00 -16.40
CA ASP A 216 -3.24 13.82 -16.93
C ASP A 216 -3.55 12.77 -15.85
N SER A 217 -3.39 13.13 -14.58
CA SER A 217 -3.74 12.30 -13.43
C SER A 217 -5.22 11.87 -13.49
N PRO A 218 -5.54 10.61 -13.14
CA PRO A 218 -6.92 10.15 -13.06
C PRO A 218 -7.70 10.78 -11.89
N VAL A 219 -7.01 11.47 -10.98
CA VAL A 219 -7.61 12.20 -9.86
C VAL A 219 -7.38 13.71 -10.01
N PRO A 220 -8.28 14.57 -9.49
CA PRO A 220 -8.11 16.01 -9.55
C PRO A 220 -6.83 16.49 -8.85
N VAL A 221 -6.11 17.42 -9.48
CA VAL A 221 -4.87 18.00 -8.93
C VAL A 221 -4.97 19.51 -8.76
N ALA A 222 -4.41 20.02 -7.67
CA ALA A 222 -4.19 21.43 -7.44
C ALA A 222 -2.84 21.84 -8.04
N VAL A 223 -2.81 22.91 -8.84
CA VAL A 223 -1.58 23.45 -9.42
C VAL A 223 -1.31 24.80 -8.78
N ALA A 224 -0.21 24.90 -8.04
CA ALA A 224 0.26 26.15 -7.45
C ALA A 224 1.45 26.69 -8.24
N ALA A 225 1.34 27.93 -8.71
CA ALA A 225 2.35 28.58 -9.53
C ALA A 225 2.42 30.08 -9.27
N SER A 226 3.63 30.65 -9.30
CA SER A 226 3.77 32.09 -9.42
C SER A 226 3.40 32.55 -10.83
N GLY A 227 2.99 33.83 -10.97
CA GLY A 227 2.73 34.42 -12.29
C GLY A 227 3.96 34.39 -13.21
N GLU A 228 5.17 34.49 -12.62
CA GLU A 228 6.44 34.31 -13.33
C GLU A 228 6.58 32.88 -13.87
N SER A 229 6.37 31.86 -13.03
CA SER A 229 6.40 30.45 -13.45
C SER A 229 5.42 30.17 -14.58
N ILE A 230 4.20 30.71 -14.52
CA ILE A 230 3.21 30.55 -15.60
C ILE A 230 3.67 31.23 -16.89
N THR A 231 4.27 32.42 -16.80
CA THR A 231 4.81 33.13 -17.98
C THR A 231 5.95 32.35 -18.62
N GLU A 232 6.80 31.73 -17.81
CA GLU A 232 7.88 30.88 -18.28
C GLU A 232 7.36 29.57 -18.89
N VAL A 233 6.33 28.94 -18.31
CA VAL A 233 5.64 27.80 -18.93
C VAL A 233 5.03 28.19 -20.27
N ALA A 234 4.37 29.35 -20.35
CA ALA A 234 3.73 29.81 -21.59
C ALA A 234 4.73 30.08 -22.71
N SER A 235 5.94 30.57 -22.38
CA SER A 235 6.98 30.84 -23.37
C SER A 235 7.73 29.58 -23.81
N ALA A 236 8.04 28.67 -22.87
CA ALA A 236 8.84 27.47 -23.17
C ALA A 236 7.99 26.26 -23.59
N HIS A 237 6.75 26.15 -23.10
CA HIS A 237 5.87 24.98 -23.25
C HIS A 237 4.41 25.41 -23.48
N PRO A 238 4.10 26.06 -24.62
CA PRO A 238 2.75 26.57 -24.90
C PRO A 238 1.68 25.45 -24.87
N ASP A 239 2.03 24.24 -25.29
CA ASP A 239 1.13 23.08 -25.27
C ASP A 239 0.71 22.70 -23.84
N ALA A 240 1.60 22.88 -22.85
CA ALA A 240 1.27 22.64 -21.44
C ALA A 240 0.23 23.65 -20.94
N VAL A 241 0.26 24.90 -21.40
CA VAL A 241 -0.76 25.91 -21.05
C VAL A 241 -2.12 25.54 -21.64
N VAL A 242 -2.15 25.03 -22.88
CA VAL A 242 -3.38 24.53 -23.50
C VAL A 242 -3.95 23.35 -22.70
N ALA A 243 -3.09 22.41 -22.30
CA ALA A 243 -3.48 21.27 -21.48
C ALA A 243 -4.02 21.69 -20.10
N ILE A 244 -3.35 22.63 -19.41
CA ILE A 244 -3.82 23.19 -18.14
C ILE A 244 -5.23 23.77 -18.30
N ARG A 245 -5.44 24.63 -19.31
CA ARG A 245 -6.74 25.26 -19.55
C ARG A 245 -7.83 24.23 -19.79
N ALA A 246 -7.58 23.25 -20.66
CA ALA A 246 -8.54 22.19 -20.94
C ALA A 246 -8.85 21.34 -19.70
N ALA A 247 -7.86 21.10 -18.84
CA ALA A 247 -8.05 20.35 -17.61
C ALA A 247 -8.81 21.14 -16.53
N VAL A 248 -8.59 22.46 -16.44
CA VAL A 248 -9.38 23.37 -15.59
C VAL A 248 -10.83 23.42 -16.06
N ASP A 249 -11.07 23.59 -17.36
CA ASP A 249 -12.42 23.60 -17.94
C ASP A 249 -13.16 22.27 -17.70
N ALA A 250 -12.42 21.16 -17.64
CA ALA A 250 -12.96 19.83 -17.33
C ALA A 250 -13.07 19.52 -15.83
N GLY A 251 -12.70 20.46 -14.94
CA GLY A 251 -12.74 20.26 -13.49
C GLY A 251 -11.71 19.25 -12.94
N ARG A 252 -10.69 18.91 -13.74
CA ARG A 252 -9.59 18.01 -13.32
C ARG A 252 -8.41 18.74 -12.69
N VAL A 253 -8.30 20.04 -12.93
CA VAL A 253 -7.26 20.89 -12.35
C VAL A 253 -7.89 22.09 -11.65
N GLU A 254 -7.42 22.39 -10.45
CA GLU A 254 -7.69 23.64 -9.76
C GLU A 254 -6.41 24.47 -9.69
N LEU A 255 -6.49 25.76 -10.02
CA LEU A 255 -5.35 26.68 -9.89
C LEU A 255 -5.40 27.35 -8.52
N CYS A 256 -4.31 27.25 -7.76
CA CYS A 256 -4.18 27.80 -6.41
C CYS A 256 -3.22 29.01 -6.37
#